data_AF-A0A958G2H5-F1
#
_entry.id   AF-A0A958G2H5-F1
#
_cell.length_a   1.000
_cell.length_b   1.000
_cell.length_c   1.000
_cell.angle_alpha   90.00
_cell.angle_beta   90.00
_cell.angle_gamma   90.00
#
_symmetry.space_group_name_H-M   'P 1'
#
loop_
_entity.id
_entity.type
_entity.pdbx_description
1 polymer ?
#
loop_
_entity_poly.entity_id
_entity_poly.type
_entity_poly.pdbx_seq_one_letter_code
_entity_poly.pdbx_strand_id
1 'polypeptide(L)' 'NLLDNALRYTPAGGRVTVRLIQQQRKIMVQVSDTGCGIAREELPLIFDRFYRV' A
#
# COMPACT_ATOMS: atom_id res chain seq x y z
N ASN A 1 -2.94 8.88 0.15
CA ASN A 1 -3.59 7.58 0.38
C ASN A 1 -2.64 6.41 0.48
N LEU A 2 -1.86 6.02 -0.54
CA LEU A 2 -1.02 4.79 -0.39
C LEU A 2 -0.01 4.86 0.77
N LEU A 3 0.77 5.96 0.85
CA LEU A 3 1.73 6.13 1.95
C LEU A 3 1.04 6.32 3.31
N ASP A 4 -0.10 7.03 3.33
CA ASP A 4 -0.92 7.21 4.53
C ASP A 4 -1.47 5.87 5.04
N ASN A 5 -1.98 5.02 4.15
CA ASN A 5 -2.44 3.68 4.46
C ASN A 5 -1.29 2.83 4.99
N ALA A 6 -0.14 2.82 4.30
CA ALA A 6 1.04 2.08 4.74
C ALA A 6 1.47 2.49 6.15
N LEU A 7 1.49 3.80 6.47
CA LEU A 7 1.81 4.29 7.81
C LEU A 7 0.73 3.94 8.84
N ARG A 8 -0.56 4.03 8.47
CA ARG A 8 -1.69 3.72 9.37
C ARG A 8 -1.71 2.25 9.79
N TYR A 9 -1.38 1.34 8.87
CA TYR A 9 -1.51 -0.10 9.09
C TYR A 9 -0.19 -0.80 9.46
N THR A 10 0.92 -0.06 9.56
CA THR A 10 2.21 -0.59 10.02
C THR A 10 2.43 -0.28 11.51
N PRO A 11 2.54 -1.28 12.38
CA PRO A 11 2.80 -1.05 13.81
C PRO A 11 4.22 -0.54 14.07
N ALA A 12 4.46 -0.04 15.28
CA ALA A 12 5.78 0.40 15.72
C ALA A 12 6.83 -0.72 15.53
N GLY A 13 7.99 -0.36 14.96
CA GLY A 13 9.05 -1.32 14.60
C GLY A 13 8.86 -1.97 13.22
N GLY A 14 7.74 -1.77 12.55
CA GLY A 14 7.54 -2.16 11.15
C GLY A 14 8.25 -1.21 10.16
N ARG A 15 8.16 -1.54 8.88
CA ARG A 15 8.86 -0.81 7.80
C ARG A 15 7.91 -0.49 6.66
N VAL A 16 7.94 0.77 6.23
CA VAL A 16 7.37 1.20 4.95
C VAL A 16 8.51 1.51 3.98
N THR A 17 8.45 0.95 2.78
CA THR A 17 9.44 1.10 1.72
C THR A 17 8.77 1.72 0.49
N VAL A 18 9.36 2.80 -0.03
CA VAL A 18 8.95 3.41 -1.30
C VAL A 18 10.05 3.17 -2.32
N ARG A 19 9.68 2.67 -3.50
CA ARG A 19 10.60 2.46 -4.62
C ARG A 19 10.08 3.13 -5.87
N LEU A 20 11.00 3.73 -6.62
CA LEU A 20 10.78 4.21 -7.97
C LEU A 20 11.58 3.32 -8.90
N ILE A 21 10.90 2.71 -9.86
CA ILE A 21 11.50 1.79 -10.81
C ILE A 21 11.20 2.34 -12.20
N GLN A 22 12.23 2.77 -12.92
CA GLN A 22 12.08 3.16 -14.31
C GLN A 22 11.85 1.90 -15.16
N GLN A 23 10.78 1.90 -15.94
CA GLN A 23 10.45 0.82 -16.87
C GLN A 23 10.25 1.40 -18.27
N GLN A 24 11.20 1.23 -19.17
CA GLN A 24 11.13 1.71 -20.56
C GLN A 24 10.51 3.11 -20.72
N ARG A 25 9.18 3.20 -20.95
CA ARG A 25 8.40 4.43 -21.16
C ARG A 25 7.52 4.86 -19.96
N LYS A 26 7.68 4.23 -18.80
CA LYS A 26 6.88 4.44 -17.58
C LYS A 26 7.79 4.47 -16.36
N ILE A 27 7.25 5.01 -15.27
CA ILE A 27 7.82 4.88 -13.93
C ILE A 27 6.83 4.08 -13.11
N MET A 28 7.30 3.00 -12.50
CA MET A 28 6.55 2.25 -11.51
C MET A 28 6.87 2.84 -10.13
N VAL A 29 5.82 3.28 -9.44
CA VAL A 29 5.90 3.68 -8.03
C VAL A 29 5.37 2.52 -7.21
N GLN A 30 6.20 1.99 -6.31
CA GLN A 30 5.82 0.91 -5.40
C GLN A 30 5.89 1.43 -3.96
N VAL A 31 4.80 1.20 -3.21
CA VAL A 31 4.76 1.37 -1.75
C VAL A 31 4.51 -0.01 -1.16
N SER A 32 5.38 -0.45 -0.26
CA SER A 32 5.29 -1.74 0.42
C SER A 32 5.47 -1.53 1.91
N ASP A 33 4.66 -2.20 2.71
CA ASP A 33 4.74 -2.14 4.16
C ASP A 33 4.75 -3.54 4.79
N THR A 34 5.06 -3.60 6.08
CA THR A 34 5.07 -4.83 6.89
C THR A 34 3.91 -4.84 7.90
N GLY A 35 2.80 -4.20 7.57
CA GLY A 35 1.60 -4.12 8.39
C GLY A 35 0.78 -5.40 8.39
N CYS A 36 -0.47 -5.29 8.86
CA CYS A 36 -1.39 -6.43 8.97
C CYS A 36 -1.85 -7.01 7.62
N GLY A 37 -1.57 -6.32 6.50
CA GLY A 37 -2.04 -6.71 5.17
C GLY A 37 -3.52 -6.40 4.97
N ILE A 38 -4.12 -7.03 3.97
CA ILE A 38 -5.52 -6.86 3.58
C ILE A 38 -6.13 -8.26 3.47
N ALA A 39 -7.32 -8.47 4.01
CA ALA A 39 -8.00 -9.76 3.86
C ALA A 39 -8.30 -10.04 2.38
N ARG A 40 -8.29 -11.31 1.98
CA ARG A 40 -8.35 -11.67 0.54
C ARG A 40 -9.69 -11.27 -0.09
N GLU A 41 -10.74 -11.33 0.71
CA GLU A 41 -12.12 -10.98 0.36
C GLU A 41 -12.29 -9.46 0.17
N GLU A 42 -11.39 -8.67 0.77
CA GLU A 42 -11.40 -7.22 0.75
C GLU A 42 -10.60 -6.61 -0.41
N LEU A 43 -9.63 -7.36 -0.96
CA LEU A 43 -8.79 -6.92 -2.09
C LEU A 43 -9.58 -6.33 -3.28
N PRO A 44 -10.76 -6.87 -3.68
CA PRO A 44 -11.55 -6.28 -4.77
C PRO A 44 -12.17 -4.92 -4.41
N LEU A 45 -12.36 -4.63 -3.13
CA LEU A 45 -13.14 -3.50 -2.62
C LEU A 45 -12.28 -2.29 -2.26
N ILE A 46 -10.96 -2.46 -2.08
CA ILE A 46 -10.08 -1.39 -1.57
C ILE A 46 -9.97 -0.15 -2.48
N PHE A 47 -10.44 -0.26 -3.73
CA PHE A 47 -10.50 0.83 -4.69
C PHE A 47 -11.90 1.45 -4.81
N ASP A 48 -12.91 0.91 -4.12
CA ASP A 48 -14.24 1.48 -4.07
C ASP A 48 -14.25 2.77 -3.26
N ARG A 49 -15.07 3.73 -3.69
CA ARG A 49 -15.21 5.00 -2.97
C ARG A 49 -15.78 4.74 -1.58
N PHE A 50 -15.18 5.42 -0.59
CA PHE A 50 -15.53 5.36 0.83
C PHE A 50 -15.21 4.04 1.55
N TYR A 51 -14.67 3.04 0.86
CA TYR A 51 -14.22 1.82 1.50
C TYR A 51 -13.01 2.09 2.42
N ARG A 52 -13.08 1.59 3.65
CA ARG A 52 -12.01 1.64 4.67
C ARG A 52 -12.07 0.35 5.49
N VAL A 53 -10.90 -0.21 5.76
CA VAL A 53 -10.67 -1.26 6.76
C VAL A 53 -10.65 -0.64 8.16
#